data_AF-A0A9N8E1B6-F1
#
_entry.id   AF-A0A9N8E1B6-F1
#
_cell.length_a   1.000
_cell.length_b   1.000
_cell.length_c   1.000
_cell.angle_alpha   90.00
_cell.angle_beta   90.00
_cell.angle_gamma   90.00
#
_symmetry.space_group_name_H-M   'P 1'
#
loop_
_entity.id
_entity.type
_entity.pdbx_description
1 polymer ?
#
loop_
_entity_poly.entity_id
_entity_poly.type
_entity_poly.pdbx_seq_one_letter_code
_entity_poly.pdbx_strand_id
1 'polypeptide(L)'
;MSAHTMPQEPSASANDDGNQPSGPNDCRADSGEDNHKRENGAIGRFFPLHPLAALAIMPLLPTWLFLNRGYTQWFHWCFVFYMVTGGKLEWWRRFLVIQGAEISMGWYAAVVYEYVWHSRFCHILYNNMPPSMKAEMLVNGSMASGGIITNNPTAIANITLSHIIDILAHPLLTFLVYKIHRSKGGTIRSLMQWDILVSTYALSRLYSCTHLYHNQGKVGLFYYGYEVYNIDNVNAYTPAYIAEAGFYVALICYKLYHQWNMHRLRLKIRVTGSDRRRRRSMELQKLSKKRLSERKPLLMQSSSCFSTDGKQLDDDDDLERTC
;
A
#
# COMPACT_ATOMS: atom_id res chain seq x y z
N MET A 1 -18.64 54.94 -7.42
CA MET A 1 -18.03 54.15 -8.50
C MET A 1 -18.86 52.88 -8.64
N SER A 2 -19.76 52.93 -9.62
CA SER A 2 -20.68 51.86 -9.98
C SER A 2 -20.02 50.93 -10.99
N ALA A 3 -20.15 49.62 -10.79
CA ALA A 3 -19.93 48.60 -11.82
C ALA A 3 -20.88 47.44 -11.47
N HIS A 4 -22.06 47.43 -12.09
CA HIS A 4 -22.39 46.66 -13.29
C HIS A 4 -22.55 45.15 -13.04
N THR A 5 -23.76 44.83 -12.61
CA THR A 5 -24.45 43.55 -12.76
C THR A 5 -24.61 43.24 -14.26
N MET A 6 -24.27 42.03 -14.70
CA MET A 6 -24.72 41.47 -15.99
C MET A 6 -25.85 40.46 -15.74
N PRO A 7 -26.93 40.49 -16.55
CA PRO A 7 -27.99 39.48 -16.49
C PRO A 7 -27.63 38.27 -17.36
N GLN A 8 -27.90 37.06 -16.86
CA GLN A 8 -27.94 35.84 -17.67
C GLN A 8 -29.36 35.66 -18.22
N GLU A 9 -29.46 35.57 -19.55
CA GLU A 9 -30.68 35.22 -20.27
C GLU A 9 -31.00 33.71 -20.16
N PRO A 10 -32.29 33.35 -20.30
CA PRO A 10 -32.77 31.97 -20.22
C PRO A 10 -32.72 31.27 -21.57
N SER A 11 -32.15 30.06 -21.64
CA SER A 11 -32.29 29.18 -22.80
C SER A 11 -33.37 28.14 -22.55
N ALA A 12 -34.52 28.32 -23.20
CA ALA A 12 -35.55 27.32 -23.39
C ALA A 12 -35.34 26.60 -24.74
N SER A 13 -35.30 25.27 -24.73
CA SER A 13 -35.74 24.41 -25.83
C SER A 13 -35.91 23.00 -25.26
N ALA A 14 -37.13 22.50 -25.10
CA ALA A 14 -38.01 21.92 -26.11
C ALA A 14 -37.89 20.39 -26.11
N ASN A 15 -39.07 19.78 -25.96
CA ASN A 15 -39.37 18.37 -25.81
C ASN A 15 -38.83 17.51 -26.94
N ASP A 16 -38.41 16.29 -26.61
CA ASP A 16 -38.54 15.17 -27.52
C ASP A 16 -38.99 13.92 -26.75
N ASP A 17 -40.24 13.54 -27.00
CA ASP A 17 -40.96 12.40 -26.42
C ASP A 17 -40.44 11.10 -27.04
N GLY A 18 -39.40 10.54 -26.43
CA GLY A 18 -38.83 9.24 -26.79
C GLY A 18 -39.38 8.11 -25.93
N ASN A 19 -40.52 7.57 -26.34
CA ASN A 19 -41.18 6.37 -25.82
C ASN A 19 -40.19 5.17 -25.71
N GLN A 20 -39.71 4.86 -24.50
CA GLN A 20 -38.87 3.67 -24.23
C GLN A 20 -39.65 2.61 -23.43
N PRO A 21 -39.61 1.34 -23.86
CA PRO A 21 -40.30 0.25 -23.18
C PRO A 21 -39.63 -0.06 -21.84
N SER A 22 -40.45 -0.05 -20.80
CA SER A 22 -40.20 -0.50 -19.44
C SER A 22 -39.55 -1.90 -19.41
N GLY A 23 -38.26 -1.94 -19.12
CA GLY A 23 -37.54 -3.16 -18.72
C GLY A 23 -37.53 -3.27 -17.19
N PRO A 24 -37.81 -4.45 -16.60
CA PRO A 24 -37.67 -4.66 -15.17
C PRO A 24 -36.22 -5.00 -14.87
N ASN A 25 -35.51 -4.10 -14.20
CA ASN A 25 -34.41 -4.42 -13.28
C ASN A 25 -33.99 -3.13 -12.58
N ASP A 26 -34.57 -2.91 -11.40
CA ASP A 26 -34.14 -1.97 -10.40
C ASP A 26 -32.66 -2.24 -10.05
N CYS A 27 -31.75 -1.62 -10.79
CA CYS A 27 -30.44 -1.29 -10.27
C CYS A 27 -30.64 -0.19 -9.24
N ARG A 28 -30.90 -0.64 -8.01
CA ARG A 28 -30.84 0.14 -6.77
C ARG A 28 -29.56 0.98 -6.81
N ALA A 29 -29.71 2.24 -7.20
CA ALA A 29 -28.68 3.25 -7.08
C ALA A 29 -28.45 3.41 -5.58
N ASP A 30 -27.40 2.78 -5.10
CA ASP A 30 -26.89 2.93 -3.75
C ASP A 30 -26.43 4.39 -3.64
N SER A 31 -27.33 5.24 -3.14
CA SER A 31 -27.06 6.63 -2.76
C SER A 31 -26.05 6.62 -1.60
N GLY A 32 -24.79 6.41 -1.96
CA GLY A 32 -23.63 6.51 -1.09
C GLY A 32 -23.27 7.97 -0.77
N GLU A 33 -24.28 8.77 -0.43
CA GLU A 33 -24.09 10.10 0.16
C GLU A 33 -23.97 9.94 1.69
N ASP A 34 -22.84 10.44 2.20
CA ASP A 34 -22.71 11.03 3.53
C ASP A 34 -22.76 10.14 4.78
N ASN A 35 -22.00 9.03 4.79
CA ASN A 35 -21.54 8.42 6.05
C ASN A 35 -20.10 8.76 6.45
N HIS A 36 -19.48 9.78 5.84
CA HIS A 36 -18.13 10.23 6.22
C HIS A 36 -18.06 11.05 7.53
N LYS A 37 -19.18 11.26 8.24
CA LYS A 37 -19.27 12.20 9.37
C LYS A 37 -19.18 11.62 10.78
N ARG A 38 -18.95 10.32 10.97
CA ARG A 38 -18.75 9.76 12.31
C ARG A 38 -17.64 8.72 12.33
N GLU A 39 -16.43 9.18 12.62
CA GLU A 39 -15.44 8.44 13.44
C GLU A 39 -14.20 9.30 13.71
N ASN A 40 -14.40 10.49 14.28
CA ASN A 40 -13.32 11.13 15.03
C ASN A 40 -13.28 10.46 16.42
N GLY A 41 -12.57 9.33 16.50
CA GLY A 41 -12.28 8.66 17.77
C GLY A 41 -11.70 9.65 18.78
N ALA A 42 -12.00 9.45 20.07
CA ALA A 42 -11.71 10.39 21.17
C ALA A 42 -10.27 10.95 21.17
N ILE A 43 -9.30 10.18 20.67
CA ILE A 43 -7.90 10.58 20.59
C ILE A 43 -7.64 11.68 19.55
N GLY A 44 -8.40 11.72 18.44
CA GLY A 44 -8.25 12.73 17.39
C GLY A 44 -8.80 14.12 17.75
N ARG A 45 -9.47 14.26 18.90
CA ARG A 45 -10.03 15.53 19.37
C ARG A 45 -9.06 16.36 20.21
N PHE A 46 -8.05 15.74 20.83
CA PHE A 46 -7.28 16.46 21.82
C PHE A 46 -6.26 17.42 21.19
N PHE A 47 -5.51 17.07 20.14
CA PHE A 47 -4.68 18.03 19.38
C PHE A 47 -4.26 17.47 18.00
N PRO A 48 -4.97 17.73 16.88
CA PRO A 48 -4.40 17.48 15.56
C PRO A 48 -3.43 18.62 15.22
N LEU A 49 -2.16 18.45 15.59
CA LEU A 49 -1.08 19.31 15.08
C LEU A 49 -0.99 19.12 13.56
N HIS A 50 -0.83 20.21 12.83
CA HIS A 50 -0.58 20.15 11.39
C HIS A 50 0.67 19.29 11.13
N PRO A 51 0.69 18.38 10.13
CA PRO A 51 1.86 17.53 9.86
C PRO A 51 3.17 18.29 9.75
N LEU A 52 3.16 19.46 9.10
CA LEU A 52 4.34 20.31 9.01
C LEU A 52 4.76 20.90 10.37
N ALA A 53 3.82 21.21 11.25
CA ALA A 53 4.13 21.69 12.60
C ALA A 53 4.72 20.56 13.46
N ALA A 54 4.17 19.34 13.36
CA ALA A 54 4.73 18.18 14.03
C ALA A 54 6.15 17.83 13.50
N LEU A 55 6.39 17.97 12.19
CA LEU A 55 7.72 17.83 11.60
C LEU A 55 8.66 18.97 12.02
N ALA A 56 8.15 20.20 12.20
CA ALA A 56 8.96 21.34 12.66
C ALA A 56 9.35 21.22 14.14
N ILE A 57 8.54 20.56 14.97
CA ILE A 57 8.85 20.32 16.39
C ILE A 57 9.82 19.15 16.56
N MET A 58 9.82 18.17 15.66
CA MET A 58 10.71 17.00 15.75
C MET A 58 12.21 17.35 15.92
N PRO A 59 12.79 18.30 15.17
CA PRO A 59 14.17 18.77 15.35
C PRO A 59 14.43 19.50 16.67
N LEU A 60 13.39 20.06 17.30
CA LEU A 60 13.50 20.76 18.60
C LEU A 60 13.52 19.78 19.77
N LEU A 61 13.12 18.53 19.54
CA LEU A 61 13.35 17.48 20.51
C LEU A 61 14.87 17.25 20.63
N PRO A 62 15.38 16.94 21.82
CA PRO A 62 16.79 16.61 21.98
C PRO A 62 17.24 15.42 21.10
N THR A 63 18.35 15.56 20.37
CA THR A 63 18.88 14.53 19.42
C THR A 63 19.12 13.16 20.04
N TRP A 64 19.43 13.11 21.34
CA TRP A 64 19.57 11.88 22.09
C TRP A 64 18.26 11.07 22.22
N LEU A 65 17.09 11.69 21.97
CA LEU A 65 15.80 11.01 21.94
C LEU A 65 15.56 10.21 20.65
N PHE A 66 16.25 10.51 19.54
CA PHE A 66 15.94 9.91 18.22
C PHE A 66 17.13 9.28 17.49
N LEU A 67 18.35 9.76 17.71
CA LEU A 67 19.55 9.26 17.03
C LEU A 67 20.43 8.37 17.91
N ASN A 68 20.36 8.49 19.23
CA ASN A 68 21.22 7.71 20.15
C ASN A 68 20.55 6.45 20.71
N ARG A 69 19.34 6.10 20.27
CA ARG A 69 18.60 4.92 20.78
C ARG A 69 18.17 3.93 19.70
N GLY A 70 18.72 4.08 18.49
CA GLY A 70 18.52 3.15 17.39
C GLY A 70 17.13 3.21 16.73
N TYR A 71 16.95 2.32 15.76
CA TYR A 71 15.84 2.32 14.81
C TYR A 71 14.45 2.10 15.43
N THR A 72 14.36 1.35 16.53
CA THR A 72 13.10 1.09 17.25
C THR A 72 12.53 2.35 17.88
N GLN A 73 13.38 3.18 18.47
CA GLN A 73 12.98 4.47 19.01
C GLN A 73 12.45 5.39 17.90
N TRP A 74 13.07 5.38 16.73
CA TRP A 74 12.59 6.12 15.57
C TRP A 74 11.20 5.66 15.14
N PHE A 75 10.94 4.35 15.11
CA PHE A 75 9.59 3.83 14.85
C PHE A 75 8.55 4.31 15.87
N HIS A 76 8.89 4.32 17.17
CA HIS A 76 8.01 4.90 18.20
C HIS A 76 7.71 6.37 17.95
N TRP A 77 8.71 7.17 17.54
CA TRP A 77 8.50 8.56 17.16
C TRP A 77 7.62 8.73 15.93
N CYS A 78 7.79 7.89 14.90
CA CYS A 78 6.90 7.87 13.76
C CYS A 78 5.46 7.53 14.18
N PHE A 79 5.26 6.65 15.15
CA PHE A 79 3.94 6.35 15.71
C PHE A 79 3.37 7.55 16.47
N VAL A 80 4.14 8.20 17.34
CA VAL A 80 3.71 9.42 18.04
C VAL A 80 3.34 10.51 17.03
N PHE A 81 4.15 10.73 16.00
CA PHE A 81 3.86 11.67 14.92
C PHE A 81 2.53 11.36 14.23
N TYR A 82 2.25 10.08 13.94
CA TYR A 82 0.98 9.66 13.38
C TYR A 82 -0.21 9.99 14.30
N MET A 83 -0.05 9.76 15.61
CA MET A 83 -1.09 10.07 16.60
C MET A 83 -1.33 11.59 16.71
N VAL A 84 -0.25 12.36 16.79
CA VAL A 84 -0.26 13.83 16.92
C VAL A 84 -0.84 14.51 15.67
N THR A 85 -0.70 13.91 14.49
CA THR A 85 -1.35 14.40 13.25
C THR A 85 -2.80 13.94 13.10
N GLY A 86 -3.40 13.39 14.16
CA GLY A 86 -4.78 12.90 14.19
C GLY A 86 -5.00 11.64 13.35
N GLY A 87 -3.93 10.91 13.01
CA GLY A 87 -4.00 9.68 12.23
C GLY A 87 -4.58 9.84 10.82
N LYS A 88 -4.52 11.05 10.26
CA LYS A 88 -5.12 11.38 8.95
C LYS A 88 -4.25 10.95 7.77
N LEU A 89 -2.94 10.84 7.98
CA LEU A 89 -1.97 10.52 6.93
C LEU A 89 -2.02 9.02 6.59
N GLU A 90 -2.69 8.69 5.49
CA GLU A 90 -2.83 7.31 5.03
C GLU A 90 -1.49 6.66 4.69
N TRP A 91 -0.63 7.35 3.94
CA TRP A 91 0.70 6.87 3.61
C TRP A 91 1.48 6.50 4.89
N TRP A 92 1.42 7.37 5.91
CA TRP A 92 2.15 7.18 7.16
C TRP A 92 1.65 5.98 7.96
N ARG A 93 0.33 5.74 7.97
CA ARG A 93 -0.25 4.54 8.58
C ARG A 93 0.28 3.27 7.92
N ARG A 94 0.29 3.23 6.59
CA ARG A 94 0.78 2.06 5.83
C ARG A 94 2.27 1.85 6.05
N PHE A 95 3.03 2.95 6.08
CA PHE A 95 4.45 2.97 6.42
C PHE A 95 4.69 2.33 7.80
N LEU A 96 3.95 2.76 8.83
CA LEU A 96 4.08 2.21 10.19
C LEU A 96 3.75 0.72 10.26
N VAL A 97 2.77 0.21 9.50
CA VAL A 97 2.50 -1.23 9.46
C VAL A 97 3.69 -2.01 8.92
N ILE A 98 4.26 -1.57 7.79
CA ILE A 98 5.37 -2.28 7.15
C ILE A 98 6.62 -2.20 8.02
N GLN A 99 6.94 -1.01 8.53
CA GLN A 99 8.10 -0.79 9.40
C GLN A 99 7.99 -1.55 10.72
N GLY A 100 6.83 -1.53 11.35
CA GLY A 100 6.61 -2.29 12.58
C GLY A 100 6.75 -3.80 12.37
N ALA A 101 6.27 -4.31 11.23
CA ALA A 101 6.42 -5.73 10.87
C ALA A 101 7.89 -6.08 10.61
N GLU A 102 8.61 -5.24 9.86
CA GLU A 102 10.06 -5.36 9.62
C GLU A 102 10.84 -5.41 10.94
N ILE A 103 10.62 -4.44 11.82
CA ILE A 103 11.27 -4.36 13.13
C ILE A 103 10.98 -5.60 13.97
N SER A 104 9.73 -6.04 14.00
CA SER A 104 9.33 -7.23 14.76
C SER A 104 10.05 -8.48 14.21
N MET A 105 10.15 -8.63 12.89
CA MET A 105 10.87 -9.74 12.26
C MET A 105 12.36 -9.71 12.59
N GLY A 106 13.00 -8.54 12.50
CA GLY A 106 14.40 -8.35 12.87
C GLY A 106 14.67 -8.72 14.33
N TRP A 107 13.80 -8.27 15.24
CA TRP A 107 13.87 -8.58 16.66
C TRP A 107 13.80 -10.08 16.94
N TYR A 108 12.76 -10.75 16.42
CA TYR A 108 12.61 -12.18 16.65
C TYR A 108 13.76 -12.99 16.03
N ALA A 109 14.29 -12.57 14.88
CA ALA A 109 15.46 -13.20 14.29
C ALA A 109 16.70 -13.06 15.18
N ALA A 110 16.93 -11.90 15.77
CA ALA A 110 18.02 -11.69 16.73
C ALA A 110 17.86 -12.59 17.97
N VAL A 111 16.66 -12.62 18.57
CA VAL A 111 16.38 -13.46 19.74
C VAL A 111 16.59 -14.94 19.46
N VAL A 112 16.08 -15.42 18.31
CA VAL A 112 16.24 -16.83 17.90
C VAL A 112 17.71 -17.15 17.67
N TYR A 113 18.45 -16.27 17.00
CA TYR A 113 19.88 -16.48 16.77
C TYR A 113 20.68 -16.51 18.06
N GLU A 114 20.43 -15.59 18.99
CA GLU A 114 21.09 -15.61 20.30
C GLU A 114 20.81 -16.91 21.07
N TYR A 115 19.55 -17.36 21.03
CA TYR A 115 19.15 -18.58 21.72
C TYR A 115 19.81 -19.82 21.12
N VAL A 116 19.79 -19.95 19.79
CA VAL A 116 20.28 -21.16 19.10
C VAL A 116 21.81 -21.22 19.03
N TRP A 117 22.48 -20.11 18.72
CA TRP A 117 23.94 -20.10 18.50
C TRP A 117 24.76 -19.73 19.74
N HIS A 118 24.17 -18.97 20.66
CA HIS A 118 24.89 -18.50 21.84
C HIS A 118 24.31 -19.01 23.15
N SER A 119 23.21 -19.77 23.12
CA SER A 119 22.50 -20.24 24.32
C SER A 119 22.13 -19.10 25.28
N ARG A 120 21.88 -17.91 24.72
CA ARG A 120 21.49 -16.71 25.47
C ARG A 120 20.10 -16.28 25.04
N PHE A 121 19.23 -15.95 26.00
CA PHE A 121 17.89 -15.47 25.70
C PHE A 121 17.83 -13.95 25.86
N CYS A 122 17.48 -13.24 24.78
CA CYS A 122 17.22 -11.80 24.82
C CYS A 122 18.37 -10.96 25.40
N HIS A 123 19.61 -11.39 25.19
CA HIS A 123 20.79 -10.73 25.75
C HIS A 123 21.02 -9.36 25.11
N ILE A 124 20.78 -9.25 23.80
CA ILE A 124 20.77 -7.98 23.07
C ILE A 124 19.76 -6.98 23.66
N LEU A 125 18.63 -7.43 24.23
CA LEU A 125 17.54 -6.54 24.64
C LEU A 125 17.90 -5.69 25.87
N TYR A 126 18.54 -6.26 26.88
CA TYR A 126 18.89 -5.46 28.07
C TYR A 126 20.09 -4.54 27.87
N ASN A 127 20.95 -4.84 26.87
CA ASN A 127 21.97 -3.91 26.41
C ASN A 127 21.37 -2.61 25.85
N ASN A 128 20.05 -2.55 25.67
CA ASN A 128 19.34 -1.39 25.13
C ASN A 128 18.59 -0.62 26.23
N MET A 129 18.65 -1.10 27.48
CA MET A 129 17.99 -0.44 28.60
C MET A 129 18.56 0.94 28.91
N PRO A 130 17.73 1.82 29.52
CA PRO A 130 18.21 3.08 30.08
C PRO A 130 19.38 2.87 31.06
N PRO A 131 20.36 3.78 31.09
CA PRO A 131 21.52 3.68 32.01
C PRO A 131 21.13 3.48 33.48
N SER A 132 20.03 4.09 33.94
CA SER A 132 19.51 3.91 35.31
C SER A 132 19.07 2.48 35.61
N MET A 133 18.54 1.75 34.64
CA MET A 133 18.16 0.34 34.78
C MET A 133 19.36 -0.59 34.62
N LYS A 134 20.31 -0.22 33.74
CA LYS A 134 21.57 -0.94 33.56
C LYS A 134 22.47 -0.90 34.77
N ALA A 135 22.48 0.18 35.55
CA ALA A 135 23.36 0.34 36.71
C ALA A 135 23.24 -0.82 37.71
N GLU A 136 22.03 -1.37 37.89
CA GLU A 136 21.74 -2.52 38.75
C GLU A 136 22.19 -3.88 38.16
N MET A 137 22.50 -3.90 36.86
CA MET A 137 22.88 -5.08 36.09
C MET A 137 24.39 -5.19 35.87
N LEU A 138 25.14 -4.14 36.20
CA LEU A 138 26.60 -4.11 36.08
C LEU A 138 27.22 -4.92 37.23
N VAL A 139 28.10 -5.85 36.89
CA VAL A 139 28.99 -6.49 37.86
C VAL A 139 30.31 -5.74 37.79
N ASN A 140 30.72 -5.10 38.90
CA ASN A 140 31.94 -4.28 38.98
C ASN A 140 32.00 -3.13 37.94
N GLY A 141 30.87 -2.48 37.67
CA GLY A 141 30.83 -1.32 36.75
C GLY A 141 30.93 -1.67 35.26
N SER A 142 30.92 -2.95 34.89
CA SER A 142 30.88 -3.43 33.51
C SER A 142 29.76 -4.46 33.32
N MET A 143 29.18 -4.52 32.12
CA MET A 143 28.34 -5.67 31.76
C MET A 143 29.29 -6.83 31.52
N ALA A 144 29.06 -7.96 32.19
CA ALA A 144 29.92 -9.13 32.01
C ALA A 144 29.92 -9.55 30.53
N SER A 145 31.10 -9.59 29.91
CA SER A 145 31.33 -10.08 28.55
C SER A 145 31.02 -11.58 28.51
N GLY A 146 29.76 -11.92 28.33
CA GLY A 146 29.26 -13.29 28.50
C GLY A 146 27.79 -13.37 28.95
N GLY A 147 27.23 -12.26 29.41
CA GLY A 147 25.84 -12.17 29.86
C GLY A 147 25.69 -11.89 31.33
N ILE A 148 24.51 -11.42 31.69
CA ILE A 148 24.17 -11.07 33.06
C ILE A 148 24.23 -12.32 33.94
N ILE A 149 25.25 -12.37 34.80
CA ILE A 149 25.28 -13.21 35.99
C ILE A 149 25.01 -12.25 37.16
N THR A 150 23.74 -11.89 37.38
CA THR A 150 23.32 -11.12 38.56
C THR A 150 22.26 -11.89 39.33
N ASN A 151 22.47 -12.01 40.64
CA ASN A 151 21.48 -12.56 41.56
C ASN A 151 20.64 -11.45 42.21
N ASN A 152 20.82 -10.18 41.80
CA ASN A 152 20.06 -9.05 42.31
C ASN A 152 18.60 -9.13 41.83
N PRO A 153 17.60 -9.29 42.73
CA PRO A 153 16.20 -9.41 42.35
C PRO A 153 15.67 -8.21 41.57
N THR A 154 16.14 -7.00 41.88
CA THR A 154 15.75 -5.76 41.18
C THR A 154 16.24 -5.78 39.73
N ALA A 155 17.48 -6.24 39.51
CA ALA A 155 18.02 -6.39 38.17
C ALA A 155 17.25 -7.44 37.37
N ILE A 156 16.95 -8.61 37.97
CA ILE A 156 16.13 -9.66 37.35
C ILE A 156 14.74 -9.14 36.97
N ALA A 157 14.09 -8.40 37.88
CA ALA A 157 12.79 -7.79 37.63
C ALA A 157 12.83 -6.80 36.46
N ASN A 158 13.84 -5.92 36.42
CA ASN A 158 14.02 -4.96 35.33
C ASN A 158 14.29 -5.64 33.99
N ILE A 159 15.13 -6.69 33.98
CA ILE A 159 15.39 -7.53 32.79
C ILE A 159 14.08 -8.11 32.25
N THR A 160 13.37 -8.81 33.14
CA THR A 160 12.11 -9.47 32.79
C THR A 160 11.08 -8.48 32.28
N LEU A 161 10.93 -7.33 32.95
CA LEU A 161 9.98 -6.29 32.55
C LEU A 161 10.33 -5.70 31.19
N SER A 162 11.61 -5.36 30.94
CA SER A 162 12.02 -4.85 29.63
C SER A 162 11.78 -5.87 28.54
N HIS A 163 12.07 -7.16 28.76
CA HIS A 163 11.81 -8.21 27.78
C HIS A 163 10.32 -8.35 27.48
N ILE A 164 9.46 -8.35 28.51
CA ILE A 164 8.01 -8.38 28.32
C ILE A 164 7.56 -7.16 27.51
N ILE A 165 8.05 -5.97 27.86
CA ILE A 165 7.73 -4.74 27.14
C ILE A 165 8.22 -4.82 25.70
N ASP A 166 9.45 -5.22 25.42
CA ASP A 166 9.99 -5.24 24.06
C ASP A 166 9.35 -6.32 23.18
N ILE A 167 9.12 -7.52 23.74
CA ILE A 167 8.48 -8.65 23.04
C ILE A 167 7.02 -8.33 22.73
N LEU A 168 6.33 -7.59 23.61
CA LEU A 168 4.91 -7.29 23.41
C LEU A 168 4.69 -5.96 22.70
N ALA A 169 5.42 -4.90 23.05
CA ALA A 169 5.14 -3.55 22.58
C ALA A 169 5.32 -3.40 21.08
N HIS A 170 6.42 -3.89 20.48
CA HIS A 170 6.64 -3.70 19.05
C HIS A 170 5.60 -4.46 18.19
N PRO A 171 5.32 -5.77 18.43
CA PRO A 171 4.29 -6.48 17.70
C PRO A 171 2.88 -5.97 18.01
N LEU A 172 2.58 -5.62 19.27
CA LEU A 172 1.29 -5.07 19.66
C LEU A 172 1.03 -3.72 19.01
N LEU A 173 2.04 -2.85 18.97
CA LEU A 173 1.96 -1.55 18.32
C LEU A 173 1.74 -1.71 16.81
N THR A 174 2.50 -2.61 16.18
CA THR A 174 2.33 -2.97 14.77
C THR A 174 0.93 -3.50 14.51
N PHE A 175 0.44 -4.39 15.36
CA PHE A 175 -0.91 -4.96 15.28
C PHE A 175 -1.98 -3.89 15.48
N LEU A 176 -1.80 -2.96 16.42
CA LEU A 176 -2.70 -1.84 16.65
C LEU A 176 -2.80 -0.94 15.41
N VAL A 177 -1.66 -0.55 14.83
CA VAL A 177 -1.64 0.24 13.59
C VAL A 177 -2.28 -0.54 12.44
N TYR A 178 -2.04 -1.85 12.34
CA TYR A 178 -2.69 -2.70 11.35
C TYR A 178 -4.21 -2.77 11.55
N LYS A 179 -4.69 -2.86 12.80
CA LYS A 179 -6.12 -2.81 13.11
C LYS A 179 -6.74 -1.46 12.74
N ILE A 180 -6.07 -0.35 13.02
CA ILE A 180 -6.48 1.00 12.59
C ILE A 180 -6.49 1.09 11.05
N HIS A 181 -5.54 0.46 10.38
CA HIS A 181 -5.52 0.39 8.92
C HIS A 181 -6.72 -0.37 8.37
N ARG A 182 -7.04 -1.52 8.96
CA ARG A 182 -8.20 -2.33 8.57
C ARG A 182 -9.53 -1.63 8.86
N SER A 183 -9.67 -0.95 10.00
CA SER A 183 -10.91 -0.24 10.34
C SER A 183 -11.19 0.93 9.39
N LYS A 184 -10.15 1.56 8.84
CA LYS A 184 -10.26 2.61 7.81
C LYS A 184 -10.41 2.07 6.37
N GLY A 185 -10.85 0.81 6.20
CA GLY A 185 -11.04 0.18 4.88
C GLY A 185 -9.76 -0.26 4.18
N GLY A 186 -8.60 -0.14 4.83
CA GLY A 186 -7.31 -0.54 4.28
C GLY A 186 -7.24 -2.05 4.01
N THR A 187 -6.57 -2.44 2.92
CA THR A 187 -6.37 -3.85 2.53
C THR A 187 -4.89 -4.22 2.54
N ILE A 188 -4.57 -5.52 2.56
CA ILE A 188 -3.18 -5.98 2.38
C ILE A 188 -2.62 -5.47 1.05
N ARG A 189 -3.43 -5.45 -0.01
CA ARG A 189 -3.03 -4.91 -1.33
C ARG A 189 -2.62 -3.43 -1.26
N SER A 190 -3.26 -2.63 -0.40
CA SER A 190 -2.91 -1.22 -0.22
C SER A 190 -1.58 -1.00 0.52
N LEU A 191 -1.12 -1.98 1.32
CA LEU A 191 0.23 -1.98 1.90
C LEU A 191 1.28 -2.30 0.82
N MET A 192 0.94 -3.17 -0.13
CA MET A 192 1.83 -3.61 -1.20
C MET A 192 1.87 -2.66 -2.40
N GLN A 193 1.64 -1.35 -2.22
CA GLN A 193 1.81 -0.39 -3.31
C GLN A 193 3.30 -0.03 -3.48
N TRP A 194 3.75 0.19 -4.72
CA TRP A 194 5.18 0.39 -5.01
C TRP A 194 5.74 1.65 -4.36
N ASP A 195 4.97 2.72 -4.38
CA ASP A 195 5.26 3.95 -3.65
C ASP A 195 5.49 3.69 -2.16
N ILE A 196 4.62 2.92 -1.51
CA ILE A 196 4.79 2.54 -0.09
C ILE A 196 6.06 1.72 0.10
N LEU A 197 6.24 0.62 -0.65
CA LEU A 197 7.38 -0.29 -0.46
C LEU A 197 8.73 0.39 -0.71
N VAL A 198 8.84 1.19 -1.77
CA VAL A 198 10.07 1.91 -2.12
C VAL A 198 10.34 3.00 -1.09
N SER A 199 9.32 3.77 -0.69
CA SER A 199 9.51 4.87 0.27
C SER A 199 9.82 4.37 1.67
N THR A 200 9.19 3.28 2.15
CA THR A 200 9.51 2.69 3.46
C THR A 200 10.96 2.18 3.48
N TYR A 201 11.38 1.47 2.42
CA TYR A 201 12.75 0.98 2.31
C TYR A 201 13.75 2.14 2.24
N ALA A 202 13.50 3.13 1.36
CA ALA A 202 14.39 4.28 1.20
C ALA A 202 14.55 5.07 2.51
N LEU A 203 13.46 5.30 3.24
CA LEU A 203 13.51 5.98 4.54
C LEU A 203 14.27 5.17 5.60
N SER A 204 14.07 3.85 5.63
CA SER A 204 14.83 2.93 6.49
C SER A 204 16.34 3.05 6.23
N ARG A 205 16.74 3.07 4.96
CA ARG A 205 18.16 3.20 4.56
C ARG A 205 18.71 4.60 4.81
N LEU A 206 17.91 5.64 4.59
CA LEU A 206 18.29 7.03 4.88
C LEU A 206 18.52 7.23 6.38
N TYR A 207 17.62 6.71 7.22
CA TYR A 207 17.82 6.70 8.67
C TYR A 207 19.10 5.96 9.04
N SER A 208 19.30 4.76 8.49
CA SER A 208 20.50 3.95 8.75
C SER A 208 21.80 4.72 8.44
N CYS A 209 21.82 5.38 7.28
CA CYS A 209 22.94 6.20 6.84
C CYS A 209 23.15 7.42 7.74
N THR A 210 22.08 8.12 8.10
CA THR A 210 22.13 9.33 8.94
C THR A 210 22.62 8.99 10.34
N HIS A 211 22.10 7.88 10.89
CA HIS A 211 22.48 7.36 12.18
C HIS A 211 23.95 6.92 12.21
N LEU A 212 24.42 6.19 11.19
CA LEU A 212 25.83 5.79 11.09
C LEU A 212 26.76 7.00 10.97
N TYR A 213 26.37 8.00 10.17
CA TYR A 213 27.16 9.21 10.00
C TYR A 213 27.23 10.02 11.30
N HIS A 214 26.11 10.17 12.00
CA HIS A 214 26.05 10.88 13.27
C HIS A 214 26.94 10.23 14.34
N ASN A 215 26.97 8.89 14.41
CA ASN A 215 27.71 8.17 15.46
C ASN A 215 29.19 7.89 15.08
N GLN A 216 29.53 7.76 13.80
CA GLN A 216 30.89 7.38 13.34
C GLN A 216 31.59 8.37 12.42
N GLY A 217 30.86 9.34 11.87
CA GLY A 217 31.30 10.08 10.69
C GLY A 217 31.41 9.21 9.42
N LYS A 218 30.79 8.03 9.38
CA LYS A 218 30.81 7.11 8.23
C LYS A 218 29.45 7.03 7.53
N VAL A 219 29.48 6.87 6.22
CA VAL A 219 28.28 6.66 5.39
C VAL A 219 28.10 5.17 5.11
N GLY A 220 26.88 4.66 5.29
CA GLY A 220 26.58 3.25 5.08
C GLY A 220 25.07 3.00 5.03
N LEU A 221 24.66 2.07 4.17
CA LEU A 221 23.24 1.72 3.98
C LEU A 221 22.67 0.85 5.11
N PHE A 222 23.54 0.30 5.94
CA PHE A 222 23.20 -0.48 7.12
C PHE A 222 23.86 0.20 8.30
N TYR A 223 23.06 0.57 9.31
CA TYR A 223 23.61 0.96 10.59
C TYR A 223 23.95 -0.33 11.34
N TYR A 224 25.04 -0.34 12.08
CA TYR A 224 25.40 -1.48 12.93
C TYR A 224 25.18 -1.06 14.38
N GLY A 225 24.30 -1.78 15.09
CA GLY A 225 23.88 -1.44 16.45
C GLY A 225 24.98 -1.45 17.53
N TYR A 226 26.23 -1.82 17.20
CA TYR A 226 27.33 -1.95 18.18
C TYR A 226 27.60 -0.66 18.97
N GLU A 227 27.24 0.50 18.42
CA GLU A 227 27.55 1.84 18.96
C GLU A 227 26.55 2.36 19.97
N VAL A 228 25.30 1.94 19.82
CA VAL A 228 24.22 2.32 20.72
C VAL A 228 24.14 1.35 21.89
N TYR A 229 24.55 0.11 21.63
CA TYR A 229 24.25 -1.01 22.52
C TYR A 229 25.50 -1.56 23.22
N ASN A 230 26.68 -0.94 23.04
CA ASN A 230 27.95 -1.36 23.62
C ASN A 230 28.17 -2.88 23.48
N ILE A 231 28.00 -3.40 22.27
CA ILE A 231 28.05 -4.85 22.02
C ILE A 231 29.41 -5.20 21.46
N ASP A 232 30.04 -6.17 22.10
CA ASP A 232 31.40 -6.62 21.75
C ASP A 232 31.49 -7.24 20.34
N ASN A 233 30.37 -7.60 19.71
CA ASN A 233 30.33 -8.25 18.40
C ASN A 233 29.08 -7.90 17.56
N VAL A 234 29.32 -7.43 16.33
CA VAL A 234 28.32 -7.11 15.31
C VAL A 234 27.51 -8.34 14.85
N ASN A 235 28.05 -9.54 15.01
CA ASN A 235 27.43 -10.79 14.57
C ASN A 235 26.04 -11.02 15.19
N ALA A 236 25.79 -10.51 16.40
CA ALA A 236 24.51 -10.69 17.09
C ALA A 236 23.34 -9.96 16.39
N TYR A 237 23.63 -8.87 15.66
CA TYR A 237 22.62 -8.08 14.94
C TYR A 237 22.50 -8.43 13.45
N THR A 238 23.48 -9.14 12.91
CA THR A 238 23.46 -9.57 11.50
C THR A 238 22.18 -10.35 11.12
N PRO A 239 21.67 -11.28 11.96
CA PRO A 239 20.39 -11.95 11.71
C PRO A 239 19.20 -11.00 11.61
N ALA A 240 19.16 -9.94 12.43
CA ALA A 240 18.10 -8.94 12.37
C ALA A 240 18.09 -8.25 11.00
N TYR A 241 19.24 -7.76 10.54
CA TYR A 241 19.36 -7.08 9.24
C TYR A 241 19.05 -8.01 8.06
N ILE A 242 19.44 -9.29 8.13
CA ILE A 242 19.08 -10.28 7.13
C ILE A 242 17.56 -10.50 7.12
N ALA A 243 16.92 -10.60 8.28
CA ALA A 243 15.47 -10.77 8.38
C ALA A 243 14.71 -9.54 7.87
N GLU A 244 15.16 -8.33 8.18
CA GLU A 244 14.60 -7.07 7.66
C GLU A 244 14.69 -7.01 6.12
N ALA A 245 15.86 -7.31 5.55
CA ALA A 245 16.06 -7.34 4.10
C ALA A 245 15.22 -8.46 3.44
N GLY A 246 15.21 -9.65 4.05
CA GLY A 246 14.41 -10.79 3.60
C GLY A 246 12.91 -10.48 3.61
N PHE A 247 12.43 -9.71 4.60
CA PHE A 247 11.05 -9.24 4.65
C PHE A 247 10.70 -8.37 3.44
N TYR A 248 11.51 -7.37 3.09
CA TYR A 248 11.28 -6.56 1.88
C TYR A 248 11.31 -7.38 0.59
N VAL A 249 12.28 -8.29 0.47
CA VAL A 249 12.37 -9.19 -0.68
C VAL A 249 11.08 -10.02 -0.79
N ALA A 250 10.58 -10.55 0.32
CA ALA A 250 9.32 -11.30 0.35
C ALA A 250 8.11 -10.44 -0.09
N LEU A 251 8.02 -9.19 0.38
CA LEU A 251 6.95 -8.27 -0.04
C LEU A 251 7.03 -7.94 -1.54
N ILE A 252 8.22 -7.69 -2.06
CA ILE A 252 8.47 -7.42 -3.48
C ILE A 252 8.12 -8.63 -4.34
N CYS A 253 8.60 -9.83 -3.97
CA CYS A 253 8.27 -11.07 -4.66
C CYS A 253 6.76 -11.33 -4.67
N TYR A 254 6.09 -11.15 -3.52
CA TYR A 254 4.64 -11.27 -3.41
C TYR A 254 3.90 -10.27 -4.33
N LYS A 255 4.36 -9.02 -4.37
CA LYS A 255 3.81 -7.98 -5.24
C LYS A 255 3.96 -8.34 -6.71
N LEU A 256 5.15 -8.74 -7.14
CA LEU A 256 5.44 -9.15 -8.51
C LEU A 256 4.59 -10.36 -8.92
N TYR A 257 4.51 -11.37 -8.06
CA TYR A 257 3.65 -12.54 -8.27
C TYR A 257 2.18 -12.16 -8.48
N HIS A 258 1.64 -11.28 -7.62
CA HIS A 258 0.26 -10.82 -7.76
C HIS A 258 0.04 -10.00 -9.05
N GLN A 259 0.99 -9.14 -9.44
CA GLN A 259 0.91 -8.38 -10.70
C GLN A 259 0.95 -9.31 -11.92
N TRP A 260 1.83 -10.31 -11.91
CA TRP A 260 1.93 -11.31 -12.95
C TRP A 260 0.61 -12.08 -13.15
N ASN A 261 0.01 -12.57 -12.06
CA ASN A 261 -1.26 -13.30 -12.11
C ASN A 261 -2.40 -12.43 -12.65
N MET A 262 -2.47 -11.16 -12.26
CA MET A 262 -3.47 -10.22 -12.78
C MET A 262 -3.28 -9.94 -14.27
N HIS A 263 -2.04 -9.79 -14.71
CA HIS A 263 -1.72 -9.62 -16.13
C HIS A 263 -2.15 -10.86 -16.95
N ARG A 264 -1.81 -12.07 -16.47
CA ARG A 264 -2.21 -13.33 -17.08
C ARG A 264 -3.74 -13.47 -17.18
N LEU A 265 -4.47 -13.09 -16.12
CA LEU A 265 -5.93 -13.11 -16.10
C LEU A 265 -6.52 -12.16 -17.14
N ARG A 266 -5.99 -10.93 -17.25
CA ARG A 266 -6.43 -9.95 -18.26
C ARG A 266 -6.18 -10.44 -19.68
N LEU A 267 -5.02 -11.06 -19.94
CA LEU A 267 -4.73 -11.68 -21.23
C LEU A 267 -5.72 -12.80 -21.55
N LYS A 268 -6.01 -13.69 -20.58
CA LYS A 268 -6.99 -14.77 -20.77
C LYS A 268 -8.38 -14.22 -21.10
N ILE A 269 -8.84 -13.19 -20.40
CA ILE A 269 -10.13 -12.53 -20.67
C ILE A 269 -10.14 -11.90 -22.07
N ARG A 270 -9.05 -11.22 -22.46
CA ARG A 270 -8.93 -10.59 -23.79
C ARG A 270 -8.97 -11.62 -24.92
N VAL A 271 -8.24 -12.73 -24.78
CA VAL A 271 -8.23 -13.83 -25.77
C VAL A 271 -9.61 -14.46 -25.87
N THR A 272 -10.22 -14.86 -24.75
CA THR A 272 -11.58 -15.44 -24.75
C THR A 272 -12.63 -14.48 -25.33
N GLY A 273 -12.51 -13.18 -25.03
CA GLY A 273 -13.40 -12.15 -25.59
C GLY A 273 -13.24 -11.99 -27.10
N SER A 274 -12.00 -12.02 -27.60
CA SER A 274 -11.69 -11.99 -29.04
C SER A 274 -12.24 -13.22 -29.76
N ASP A 275 -12.03 -14.41 -29.20
CA ASP A 275 -12.54 -15.67 -29.76
C ASP A 275 -14.06 -15.68 -29.80
N ARG A 276 -14.73 -15.19 -28.75
CA ARG A 276 -16.19 -15.09 -28.72
C ARG A 276 -16.71 -14.12 -29.80
N ARG A 277 -16.04 -12.99 -30.03
CA ARG A 277 -16.37 -12.05 -31.11
C ARG A 277 -16.16 -12.68 -32.48
N ARG A 278 -15.05 -13.39 -32.69
CA ARG A 278 -14.75 -14.12 -33.93
C ARG A 278 -15.80 -15.19 -34.24
N ARG A 279 -16.19 -16.00 -33.23
CA ARG A 279 -17.25 -17.01 -33.37
C ARG A 279 -18.59 -16.39 -33.77
N ARG A 280 -19.01 -15.31 -33.09
CA ARG A 280 -20.23 -14.56 -33.45
C ARG A 280 -20.18 -14.00 -34.88
N SER A 281 -19.04 -13.44 -35.28
CA SER A 281 -18.86 -12.94 -36.65
C SER A 281 -19.00 -14.05 -37.70
N MET A 282 -18.40 -15.22 -37.46
CA MET A 282 -18.53 -16.38 -38.36
C MET A 282 -19.97 -16.91 -38.40
N GLU A 283 -20.68 -16.96 -37.26
CA GLU A 283 -22.10 -17.35 -37.22
C GLU A 283 -22.99 -16.38 -38.00
N LEU A 284 -22.79 -15.08 -37.85
CA LEU A 284 -23.52 -14.05 -38.60
C LEU A 284 -23.25 -14.14 -40.10
N GLN A 285 -22.00 -14.38 -40.51
CA GLN A 285 -21.66 -14.60 -41.93
C GLN A 285 -22.33 -15.87 -42.48
N LYS A 286 -22.38 -16.96 -41.71
CA LYS A 286 -23.09 -18.19 -42.12
C LYS A 286 -24.58 -17.95 -42.29
N LEU A 287 -25.22 -17.24 -41.36
CA LEU A 287 -26.64 -16.89 -41.43
C LEU A 287 -26.94 -15.97 -42.62
N SER A 288 -26.08 -14.99 -42.88
CA SER A 288 -26.19 -14.10 -44.05
C SER A 288 -26.11 -14.88 -45.37
N LYS A 289 -25.11 -15.76 -45.51
CA LYS A 289 -24.97 -16.64 -46.70
C LYS A 289 -26.19 -17.55 -46.89
N LYS A 290 -26.71 -18.14 -45.81
CA LYS A 290 -27.92 -18.99 -45.85
C LYS A 290 -29.15 -18.21 -46.34
N ARG A 291 -29.39 -17.01 -45.81
CA ARG A 291 -30.49 -16.15 -46.26
C ARG A 291 -30.36 -15.75 -47.74
N LEU A 292 -29.13 -15.51 -48.21
CA LEU A 292 -28.88 -15.18 -49.61
C LEU A 292 -29.20 -16.38 -50.53
N SER A 293 -28.83 -17.60 -50.14
CA SER A 293 -29.15 -18.80 -50.92
C SER A 293 -30.65 -19.10 -50.94
N GLU A 294 -31.37 -18.82 -49.85
CA GLU A 294 -32.83 -19.00 -49.78
C GLU A 294 -33.61 -17.96 -50.61
N ARG A 295 -33.07 -16.74 -50.80
CA ARG A 295 -33.69 -15.71 -51.65
C ARG A 295 -33.48 -15.90 -53.16
N LYS A 296 -32.39 -16.53 -53.57
CA LYS A 296 -32.09 -16.79 -55.01
C LYS A 296 -33.20 -17.52 -55.78
N PRO A 297 -33.84 -18.60 -55.27
CA PRO A 297 -34.88 -19.30 -56.03
C PRO A 297 -36.16 -18.47 -56.20
N LEU A 298 -36.51 -17.59 -55.25
CA LEU A 298 -37.70 -16.74 -55.35
C LEU A 298 -37.59 -15.67 -56.44
N LEU A 299 -36.39 -15.12 -56.68
CA LEU A 299 -36.15 -14.15 -57.75
C LEU A 299 -36.10 -14.78 -59.15
N MET A 300 -35.69 -16.05 -59.27
CA MET A 300 -35.80 -16.78 -60.53
C MET A 300 -37.24 -17.16 -60.89
N GLN A 301 -38.16 -17.20 -59.91
CA GLN A 301 -39.57 -17.53 -60.15
C GLN A 301 -40.44 -16.30 -60.46
N SER A 302 -40.04 -15.09 -60.02
CA SER A 302 -40.79 -13.86 -60.33
C SER A 302 -40.41 -13.21 -61.67
N SER A 303 -39.37 -13.69 -62.35
CA SER A 303 -38.93 -13.16 -63.66
C SER A 303 -39.62 -13.81 -64.87
N SER A 304 -40.50 -14.80 -64.68
CA SER A 304 -41.23 -15.46 -65.78
C SER A 304 -42.63 -14.90 -66.05
N CYS A 305 -43.05 -13.80 -65.42
CA CYS A 305 -44.39 -13.21 -65.62
C CYS A 305 -44.42 -11.74 -66.05
N PHE A 306 -43.28 -11.11 -66.37
CA PHE A 306 -43.27 -9.76 -66.95
C PHE A 306 -42.83 -9.82 -68.42
N SER A 307 -43.77 -10.24 -69.27
CA SER A 307 -43.77 -9.91 -70.69
C SER A 307 -44.35 -8.51 -70.81
N THR A 308 -43.50 -7.48 -70.81
CA THR A 308 -43.91 -6.13 -71.22
C THR A 308 -43.28 -5.83 -72.56
N ASP A 309 -44.19 -5.59 -73.51
CA ASP A 309 -43.95 -5.03 -74.82
C ASP A 309 -42.97 -3.87 -74.79
N GLY A 310 -42.16 -3.82 -75.85
CA GLY A 310 -41.15 -2.81 -76.04
C GLY A 310 -41.72 -1.40 -76.08
N LYS A 311 -41.03 -0.51 -75.39
CA LYS A 311 -40.86 0.86 -75.84
C LYS A 311 -39.43 1.27 -75.59
N GLN A 312 -38.71 1.32 -76.70
CA GLN A 312 -37.40 1.93 -76.85
C GLN A 312 -37.60 3.45 -76.65
N LEU A 313 -37.00 3.97 -75.58
CA LEU A 313 -36.83 5.40 -75.36
C LEU A 313 -35.31 5.60 -75.30
N ASP A 314 -34.79 6.08 -76.43
CA ASP A 314 -33.58 6.87 -76.47
C ASP A 314 -33.81 8.06 -75.54
N ASP A 315 -32.85 8.36 -74.66
CA ASP A 315 -32.49 9.74 -74.38
C ASP A 315 -31.12 9.82 -73.70
N ASP A 316 -30.43 10.86 -74.15
CA ASP A 316 -29.05 11.28 -73.96
C ASP A 316 -28.65 11.70 -72.53
N ASP A 317 -27.34 11.95 -72.43
CA ASP A 317 -26.67 13.00 -71.66
C ASP A 317 -26.16 12.73 -70.22
N ASP A 318 -24.82 12.75 -70.15
CA ASP A 318 -23.96 13.59 -69.31
C ASP A 318 -24.39 13.91 -67.86
N LEU A 319 -23.50 13.62 -66.89
CA LEU A 319 -22.65 14.63 -66.24
C LEU A 319 -21.88 14.08 -65.03
N GLU A 320 -20.63 14.56 -64.95
CA GLU A 320 -19.84 14.87 -63.75
C GLU A 320 -19.34 13.77 -62.80
N ARG A 321 -18.08 13.41 -63.06
CA ARG A 321 -17.06 13.23 -62.02
C ARG A 321 -16.83 14.55 -61.28
N THR A 322 -16.95 14.51 -59.96
CA THR A 322 -16.20 15.41 -59.07
C THR A 322 -15.53 14.63 -57.93
N CYS A 323 -14.42 15.19 -57.49
CA CYS A 323 -13.43 14.69 -56.53
C CYS A 323 -13.96 14.28 -55.15
#